data_AF-A0A9E4HU72-F1
#
_entry.id   AF-A0A9E4HU72-F1
#
_cell.length_a   1.000
_cell.length_b   1.000
_cell.length_c   1.000
_cell.angle_alpha   90.00
_cell.angle_beta   90.00
_cell.angle_gamma   90.00
#
_symmetry.space_group_name_H-M   'P 1'
#
loop_
_entity.id
_entity.type
_entity.pdbx_description
1 polymer ?
#
loop_
_entity_poly.entity_id
_entity_poly.type
_entity_poly.pdbx_seq_one_letter_code
_entity_poly.pdbx_strand_id
1 'polypeptide(L)'
;ITRSLTLTAATQMSHVIFSHGRVMLEKQVRHDRFWRLIGIGVDQLGPADGADPLDLADPDKSRRQKLEAAMDSLRAKHGTTTIVKGRRLKLDHAKKAKSEE
;
A
#
# COMPACT_ATOMS: atom_id res chain seq x y z
N ILE A 1 -13.97 -7.74 11.27
CA ILE A 1 -14.12 -6.28 11.50
C ILE A 1 -13.76 -5.60 10.20
N THR A 2 -14.64 -4.73 9.72
CA THR A 2 -14.40 -3.93 8.52
C THR A 2 -14.52 -2.46 8.90
N ARG A 3 -13.65 -1.64 8.33
CA ARG A 3 -13.66 -0.17 8.43
C ARG A 3 -13.50 0.38 7.02
N SER A 4 -14.16 1.50 6.76
CA SER A 4 -14.07 2.22 5.49
C SER A 4 -13.83 3.69 5.79
N LEU A 5 -13.12 4.36 4.88
CA LEU A 5 -12.84 5.78 4.88
C LEU A 5 -12.83 6.25 3.43
N THR A 6 -13.51 7.37 3.16
CA THR A 6 -13.45 8.04 1.86
C THR A 6 -12.33 9.08 1.88
N LEU A 7 -11.46 9.05 0.87
CA LEU A 7 -10.41 10.06 0.68
C LEU A 7 -11.02 11.34 0.08
N THR A 8 -10.37 12.48 0.31
CA THR A 8 -10.83 13.78 -0.24
C THR A 8 -10.65 13.90 -1.74
N ALA A 9 -9.76 13.10 -2.33
CA ALA A 9 -9.53 13.01 -3.77
C ALA A 9 -9.19 11.56 -4.15
N ALA A 10 -9.42 11.21 -5.42
CA ALA A 10 -8.97 9.94 -5.99
C ALA A 10 -7.44 9.83 -5.91
N THR A 11 -6.92 8.61 -5.67
CA THR A 11 -5.49 8.36 -5.56
C THR A 11 -5.09 7.13 -6.35
N GLN A 12 -3.95 7.21 -7.03
CA GLN A 12 -3.25 6.10 -7.67
C GLN A 12 -2.02 5.68 -6.85
N MET A 13 -1.77 6.32 -5.71
CA MET A 13 -0.58 6.12 -4.90
C MET A 13 -0.77 5.01 -3.86
N SER A 14 -0.02 3.93 -3.98
CA SER A 14 -0.05 2.81 -3.02
C SER A 14 0.36 3.25 -1.62
N HIS A 15 1.25 4.25 -1.49
CA HIS A 15 1.66 4.75 -0.18
C HIS A 15 0.51 5.47 0.56
N VAL A 16 -0.40 6.13 -0.17
CA VAL A 16 -1.58 6.79 0.40
C VAL A 16 -2.52 5.72 0.95
N ILE A 17 -2.87 4.72 0.13
CA ILE A 17 -3.72 3.58 0.51
C ILE A 17 -3.17 2.88 1.76
N PHE A 18 -1.88 2.55 1.76
CA PHE A 18 -1.21 1.91 2.89
C PHE A 18 -1.25 2.78 4.16
N SER A 19 -0.99 4.09 4.03
CA SER A 19 -0.91 4.99 5.19
C SER A 19 -2.27 5.14 5.87
N HIS A 20 -3.34 5.32 5.10
CA HIS A 20 -4.70 5.37 5.64
C HIS A 20 -5.13 4.03 6.25
N GLY A 21 -4.85 2.91 5.56
CA GLY A 21 -5.11 1.57 6.09
C GLY A 21 -4.39 1.30 7.42
N ARG A 22 -3.13 1.74 7.57
CA ARG A 22 -2.38 1.63 8.82
C ARG A 22 -3.04 2.40 9.96
N VAL A 23 -3.42 3.65 9.74
CA VAL A 23 -4.10 4.47 10.76
C VAL A 23 -5.43 3.84 11.19
N MET A 24 -6.19 3.28 10.25
CA MET A 24 -7.42 2.55 10.56
C MET A 24 -7.15 1.28 11.37
N LEU A 25 -6.11 0.52 11.00
CA LEU A 25 -5.72 -0.71 11.68
C LEU A 25 -5.25 -0.44 13.11
N GLU A 26 -4.43 0.57 13.33
CA GLU A 26 -3.91 0.96 14.66
C GLU A 26 -5.02 1.13 15.69
N LYS A 27 -6.13 1.76 15.30
CA LYS A 27 -7.30 1.96 16.17
C LYS A 27 -7.99 0.64 16.59
N GLN A 28 -7.71 -0.46 15.90
CA GLN A 28 -8.29 -1.79 16.18
C GLN A 28 -7.32 -2.74 16.87
N VAL A 29 -6.03 -2.39 16.98
CA VAL A 29 -5.02 -3.25 17.61
C VAL A 29 -5.29 -3.33 19.12
N ARG A 30 -5.44 -4.57 19.62
CA ARG A 30 -5.55 -4.88 21.05
C ARG A 30 -4.73 -6.13 21.35
N HIS A 31 -4.25 -6.24 22.59
CA HIS A 31 -3.36 -7.32 23.03
C HIS A 31 -4.04 -8.71 23.07
N ASP A 32 -5.38 -8.74 23.15
CA ASP A 32 -6.21 -9.94 23.27
C ASP A 32 -6.82 -10.39 21.93
N ARG A 33 -6.44 -9.75 20.81
CA ARG A 33 -7.09 -9.96 19.51
C ARG A 33 -6.13 -10.59 18.51
N PHE A 34 -6.55 -11.70 17.92
CA PHE A 34 -5.83 -12.38 16.85
C PHE A 34 -6.55 -12.19 15.51
N TRP A 35 -5.78 -12.02 14.45
CA TRP A 35 -6.30 -11.88 13.08
C TRP A 35 -5.75 -12.99 12.19
N ARG A 36 -6.63 -13.63 11.42
CA ARG A 36 -6.25 -14.62 10.39
C ARG A 36 -6.07 -13.99 9.01
N LEU A 37 -6.75 -12.87 8.77
CA LEU A 37 -6.74 -12.16 7.50
C LEU A 37 -6.76 -10.66 7.76
N ILE A 38 -5.90 -9.94 7.04
CA ILE A 38 -5.86 -8.49 6.99
C ILE A 38 -5.70 -8.11 5.52
N GLY A 39 -6.58 -7.24 5.03
CA GLY A 39 -6.56 -6.76 3.66
C GLY A 39 -7.08 -5.34 3.57
N ILE A 40 -6.70 -4.64 2.51
CA ILE A 40 -7.24 -3.34 2.15
C ILE A 40 -7.95 -3.52 0.81
N GLY A 41 -9.24 -3.16 0.77
CA GLY A 41 -10.02 -3.05 -0.46
C GLY A 41 -10.12 -1.58 -0.89
N VAL A 42 -10.18 -1.35 -2.20
CA VAL A 42 -10.46 -0.05 -2.79
C VAL A 42 -11.77 -0.13 -3.56
N ASP A 43 -12.53 0.96 -3.54
CA ASP A 43 -13.82 1.11 -4.20
C ASP A 43 -13.89 2.52 -4.84
N GLN A 44 -14.94 2.82 -5.60
CA GLN A 44 -15.11 4.09 -6.34
C GLN A 44 -13.97 4.33 -7.34
N LEU A 45 -13.61 3.29 -8.08
CA LEU A 45 -12.59 3.37 -9.12
C LEU A 45 -13.07 4.27 -10.26
N GLY A 46 -12.18 5.13 -10.73
CA GLY A 46 -12.42 6.06 -11.83
C GLY A 46 -11.19 6.22 -12.71
N PRO A 47 -11.24 7.14 -13.70
CA PRO A 47 -10.09 7.48 -14.52
C PRO A 47 -8.90 7.92 -13.68
N ALA A 48 -7.69 7.64 -14.16
CA ALA A 48 -6.45 8.11 -13.52
C ALA A 48 -6.27 9.64 -13.66
N ASP A 49 -6.94 10.24 -14.64
CA ASP A 49 -6.89 11.68 -14.90
C ASP A 49 -7.43 12.48 -13.70
N GLY A 50 -6.59 13.37 -13.17
CA GLY A 50 -6.93 14.19 -12.01
C GLY A 50 -6.78 13.50 -10.65
N ALA A 51 -6.31 12.25 -10.61
CA ALA A 51 -5.93 11.60 -9.36
C ALA A 51 -4.73 12.31 -8.72
N ASP A 52 -4.73 12.38 -7.39
CA ASP A 52 -3.68 12.98 -6.57
C ASP A 52 -3.37 14.46 -6.90
N PRO A 53 -4.33 15.38 -6.74
CA PRO A 53 -4.12 16.80 -7.01
C PRO A 53 -2.99 17.39 -6.17
N LEU A 54 -2.41 18.47 -6.72
CA LEU A 54 -1.34 19.22 -6.07
C LEU A 54 -1.82 19.73 -4.72
N ASP A 55 -1.04 19.42 -3.69
CA ASP A 55 -1.30 19.89 -2.33
C ASP A 55 -0.30 20.98 -2.00
N LEU A 56 -0.80 22.19 -1.77
CA LEU A 56 0.03 23.34 -1.45
C LEU A 56 0.52 23.31 0.00
N ALA A 57 -0.12 22.54 0.88
CA ALA A 57 0.26 22.43 2.29
C ALA A 57 1.34 21.37 2.54
N ASP A 58 1.56 20.45 1.60
CA ASP A 58 2.51 19.34 1.73
C ASP A 58 3.52 19.33 0.55
N PRO A 59 4.64 20.05 0.68
CA PRO A 59 5.64 20.15 -0.39
C PRO A 59 6.30 18.79 -0.73
N ASP A 60 6.38 17.89 0.25
CA ASP A 60 6.99 16.56 0.10
C ASP A 60 6.06 15.55 -0.60
N LYS A 61 4.77 15.85 -0.74
CA LYS A 61 3.82 15.01 -1.48
C LYS A 61 4.28 14.80 -2.92
N SER A 62 4.73 15.87 -3.59
CA SER A 62 5.23 15.81 -4.97
C SER A 62 6.45 14.90 -5.12
N ARG A 63 7.36 14.92 -4.13
CA ARG A 63 8.55 14.07 -4.09
C ARG A 63 8.16 12.60 -3.92
N ARG A 64 7.20 12.31 -3.05
CA ARG A 64 6.69 10.94 -2.84
C ARG A 64 6.00 10.38 -4.07
N GLN A 65 5.21 11.18 -4.77
CA GLN A 65 4.57 10.81 -6.04
C GLN A 65 5.61 10.45 -7.10
N LYS A 66 6.62 11.31 -7.30
CA LYS A 66 7.72 11.05 -8.26
C LYS A 66 8.50 9.78 -7.93
N LEU A 67 8.77 9.54 -6.65
CA LEU A 67 9.46 8.33 -6.20
C LEU A 67 8.64 7.07 -6.54
N GLU A 68 7.33 7.10 -6.31
CA GLU A 68 6.46 5.96 -6.60
C GLU A 68 6.36 5.69 -8.10
N ALA A 69 6.16 6.72 -8.91
CA ALA A 69 6.18 6.61 -10.37
C ALA A 69 7.52 6.06 -10.89
N ALA A 70 8.65 6.45 -10.28
CA ALA A 70 9.95 5.89 -10.59
C ALA A 70 10.06 4.41 -10.20
N MET A 71 9.55 4.01 -9.04
CA MET A 71 9.53 2.60 -8.64
C MET A 71 8.67 1.76 -9.59
N ASP A 72 7.52 2.27 -10.02
CA ASP A 72 6.64 1.57 -10.95
C ASP A 72 7.26 1.45 -12.34
N SER A 73 7.95 2.50 -12.82
CA SER A 73 8.74 2.45 -14.06
C SER A 73 9.84 1.40 -13.99
N LEU A 74 10.52 1.28 -12.86
CA LEU A 74 11.55 0.26 -12.69
C LEU A 74 10.96 -1.15 -12.59
N ARG A 75 9.81 -1.34 -11.94
CA ARG A 75 9.09 -2.63 -11.92
C ARG A 75 8.62 -3.05 -13.30
N ALA A 76 8.15 -2.11 -14.11
CA ALA A 76 7.75 -2.37 -15.49
C ALA A 76 8.94 -2.89 -16.34
N LYS A 77 10.15 -2.42 -16.05
CA LYS A 77 11.38 -2.83 -16.78
C LYS A 77 12.03 -4.09 -16.23
N HIS A 78 12.07 -4.26 -14.90
CA HIS A 78 12.87 -5.28 -14.22
C HIS A 78 12.04 -6.37 -13.56
N GLY A 79 10.71 -6.33 -13.68
CA GLY A 79 9.80 -7.25 -13.02
C GLY A 79 9.45 -6.83 -11.59
N THR A 80 8.25 -7.21 -11.18
CA THR A 80 7.61 -6.79 -9.91
C THR A 80 8.33 -7.30 -8.66
N THR A 81 9.11 -8.37 -8.79
CA THR A 81 9.82 -9.02 -7.67
C THR A 81 11.19 -8.42 -7.39
N THR A 82 11.76 -7.66 -8.34
CA THR A 82 13.13 -7.14 -8.26
C THR A 82 13.23 -5.95 -7.33
N ILE A 83 12.17 -5.15 -7.18
CA ILE A 83 12.16 -3.93 -6.36
C ILE A 83 11.07 -4.01 -5.30
N VAL A 84 11.51 -4.22 -4.07
CA VAL A 84 10.65 -4.42 -2.91
C VAL A 84 10.91 -3.33 -1.88
N LYS A 85 9.84 -2.71 -1.39
CA LYS A 85 9.92 -1.79 -0.25
C LYS A 85 10.16 -2.60 1.03
N GLY A 86 11.06 -2.16 1.90
CA GLY A 86 11.48 -2.89 3.12
C GLY A 86 10.37 -3.25 4.13
N ARG A 87 9.12 -2.84 3.88
CA ARG A 87 7.93 -3.17 4.68
C ARG A 87 7.25 -4.47 4.23
N ARG A 88 7.86 -5.24 3.32
CA ARG A 88 7.30 -6.53 2.90
C ARG A 88 7.47 -7.55 4.03
N LEU A 89 6.38 -8.23 4.39
CA LEU A 89 6.42 -9.39 5.28
C LEU A 89 7.30 -10.47 4.63
N LYS A 90 8.40 -10.85 5.29
CA LYS A 90 9.18 -12.03 4.93
C LYS A 90 8.41 -13.25 5.40
N LEU A 91 7.77 -13.96 4.47
CA LEU A 91 7.18 -15.26 4.76
C LEU A 91 8.31 -16.29 4.85
N ASP A 92 9.04 -16.30 5.97
CA ASP A 92 10.17 -17.23 6.18
C ASP A 92 9.72 -18.70 6.19
N HIS A 93 8.42 -18.95 6.38
CA HIS A 93 7.82 -20.29 6.42
C HIS A 93 7.50 -20.90 5.04
N ALA A 94 7.49 -20.11 3.96
CA ALA A 94 7.12 -20.64 2.64
C ALA A 94 8.24 -21.44 1.95
N LYS A 95 9.50 -21.31 2.40
CA LYS A 95 10.63 -22.06 1.83
C LYS A 95 10.79 -23.48 2.38
N LYS A 96 10.27 -23.77 3.58
CA LYS A 96 10.42 -25.09 4.22
C LYS A 96 9.51 -26.17 3.60
N ALA A 97 8.37 -25.76 3.04
CA ALA A 97 7.42 -26.67 2.40
C ALA A 97 7.83 -27.14 1.00
N LYS A 98 8.92 -26.62 0.43
CA LYS A 98 9.37 -26.95 -0.95
C LYS A 98 10.69 -27.73 -0.99
N SER A 99 11.25 -28.08 0.17
CA SER A 99 12.50 -28.84 0.31
C SER A 99 12.31 -30.23 0.93
N GLU A 100 11.05 -30.65 1.14
CA GLU A 100 10.68 -31.98 1.67
C GLU A 100 9.86 -32.79 0.64
N GLU A 101 9.83 -32.37 -0.63
CA GLU A 101 9.22 -33.12 -1.75
C GLU A 101 10.26 -33.41 -2.83
#